data_AF-A0A1I7D555-F1
#
_entry.id   AF-A0A1I7D555-F1
#
_cell.length_a   1.000
_cell.length_b   1.000
_cell.length_c   1.000
_cell.angle_alpha   90.00
_cell.angle_beta   90.00
_cell.angle_gamma   90.00
#
_symmetry.space_group_name_H-M   'P 1'
#
loop_
_entity.id
_entity.type
_entity.pdbx_description
1 polymer ?
#
loop_
_entity_poly.entity_id
_entity_poly.type
_entity_poly.pdbx_seq_one_letter_code
_entity_poly.pdbx_strand_id
1 'polypeptide(L)'
;MKIDDAAFPVRVFLRVPEEGLGQRMDALHRWLESNVGRGEYAVHAGGRHPGRDMLEDRLAVYTRHPRAAVALLEALPDLDLSDGTESVVYSSPYLPFGRRG
;
A
#
# COMPACT_ATOMS: atom_id res chain seq x y z
N MET A 1 4.90 -10.59 4.53
CA MET A 1 5.94 -11.64 4.76
C MET A 1 5.80 -12.71 3.69
N LYS A 2 6.81 -13.57 3.47
CA LYS A 2 6.79 -14.64 2.44
C LYS A 2 5.59 -15.61 2.58
N ILE A 3 5.03 -15.74 3.78
CA ILE A 3 3.82 -16.54 4.07
C ILE A 3 2.54 -15.81 3.58
N ASP A 4 2.46 -14.49 3.79
CA ASP A 4 1.30 -13.71 3.36
C ASP A 4 1.20 -13.64 1.84
N ASP A 5 2.34 -13.60 1.14
CA ASP A 5 2.36 -13.65 -0.34
C ASP A 5 1.72 -14.95 -0.88
N ALA A 6 1.79 -16.07 -0.12
CA ALA A 6 1.14 -17.33 -0.49
C ALA A 6 -0.34 -17.40 -0.07
N ALA A 7 -0.72 -16.69 1.00
CA ALA A 7 -2.08 -16.67 1.54
C ALA A 7 -2.98 -15.59 0.91
N PHE A 8 -2.38 -14.50 0.44
CA PHE A 8 -3.03 -13.28 -0.04
C PHE A 8 -2.31 -12.78 -1.31
N PRO A 9 -2.78 -13.17 -2.51
CA PRO A 9 -2.07 -12.88 -3.76
C PRO A 9 -2.08 -11.39 -4.14
N VAL A 10 -2.93 -10.57 -3.52
CA VAL A 10 -3.04 -9.15 -3.83
C VAL A 10 -2.44 -8.33 -2.70
N ARG A 11 -1.50 -7.46 -3.04
CA ARG A 11 -0.98 -6.47 -2.11
C ARG A 11 -0.97 -5.08 -2.72
N VAL A 12 -1.33 -4.10 -1.91
CA VAL A 12 -1.11 -2.68 -2.20
C VAL A 12 -0.11 -2.13 -1.20
N PHE A 13 0.74 -1.23 -1.67
CA PHE A 13 1.64 -0.49 -0.81
C PHE A 13 1.09 0.92 -0.63
N LEU A 14 0.90 1.31 0.63
CA LEU A 14 0.48 2.63 1.02
C LEU A 14 1.69 3.41 1.52
N ARG A 15 1.77 4.70 1.18
CA ARG A 15 2.78 5.61 1.69
C ARG A 15 2.56 5.83 3.19
N VAL A 16 3.63 5.81 3.97
CA VAL A 16 3.62 6.24 5.37
C VAL A 16 4.29 7.62 5.43
N PRO A 17 3.54 8.69 5.73
CA PRO A 17 4.12 10.02 5.92
C PRO A 17 5.11 10.07 7.08
N GLU A 18 5.98 11.09 7.13
CA GLU A 18 6.98 11.23 8.19
C GLU A 18 6.35 11.31 9.59
N GLU A 19 5.18 11.96 9.70
CA GLU A 19 4.40 12.03 10.94
C GLU A 19 3.67 10.70 11.29
N GLY A 20 3.75 9.72 10.40
CA GLY A 20 3.07 8.44 10.50
C GLY A 20 1.59 8.49 10.12
N LEU A 21 0.94 7.33 10.15
CA LEU A 21 -0.46 7.20 9.78
C LEU A 21 -1.43 7.58 10.92
N GLY A 22 -1.04 7.42 12.19
CA GLY A 22 -1.85 7.81 13.34
C GLY A 22 -3.30 7.30 13.25
N GLN A 23 -4.28 8.22 13.35
CA GLN A 23 -5.71 7.89 13.24
C GLN A 23 -6.10 7.22 11.91
N ARG A 24 -5.33 7.43 10.83
CA ARG A 24 -5.54 6.75 9.54
C ARG A 24 -5.28 5.25 9.65
N MET A 25 -4.33 4.85 10.50
CA MET A 25 -4.06 3.44 10.77
C MET A 25 -5.26 2.78 11.48
N ASP A 26 -5.85 3.46 12.46
CA ASP A 26 -7.04 2.96 13.17
C ASP A 26 -8.26 2.89 12.25
N ALA A 27 -8.42 3.87 11.35
CA ALA A 27 -9.47 3.84 10.34
C ALA A 27 -9.28 2.66 9.36
N LEU A 28 -8.04 2.43 8.91
CA LEU A 28 -7.67 1.31 8.05
C LEU A 28 -8.00 -0.03 8.69
N HIS A 29 -7.58 -0.25 9.94
CA HIS A 29 -7.86 -1.51 10.63
C HIS A 29 -9.36 -1.73 10.86
N ARG A 30 -10.09 -0.70 11.31
CA ARG A 30 -11.55 -0.80 11.50
C ARG A 30 -12.28 -1.09 10.19
N TRP A 31 -11.86 -0.48 9.09
CA TRP A 31 -12.47 -0.70 7.79
C TRP A 31 -12.23 -2.14 7.31
N LEU A 32 -10.98 -2.64 7.39
CA LEU A 32 -10.64 -4.00 6.99
C LEU A 32 -11.41 -5.04 7.81
N GLU A 33 -11.50 -4.85 9.12
CA GLU A 33 -12.26 -5.71 10.00
C GLU A 33 -13.75 -5.76 9.62
N SER A 34 -14.33 -4.60 9.31
CA SER A 34 -15.77 -4.47 9.06
C SER A 34 -16.20 -4.89 7.66
N ASN A 35 -15.32 -4.75 6.65
CA ASN A 35 -15.68 -4.90 5.23
C ASN A 35 -15.02 -6.10 4.56
N VAL A 36 -13.85 -6.52 5.02
CA VAL A 36 -13.10 -7.64 4.43
C VAL A 36 -13.24 -8.89 5.31
N GLY A 37 -13.26 -8.69 6.62
CA GLY A 37 -13.41 -9.76 7.61
C GLY A 37 -12.07 -10.30 8.09
N ARG A 38 -12.03 -10.67 9.38
CA ARG A 38 -10.84 -11.23 10.02
C ARG A 38 -10.45 -12.54 9.30
N GLY A 39 -9.20 -12.62 8.83
CA GLY A 39 -8.64 -13.79 8.12
C GLY A 39 -8.56 -13.65 6.60
N GLU A 40 -9.19 -12.63 6.02
CA GLU A 40 -9.16 -12.37 4.57
C GLU A 40 -8.18 -11.23 4.18
N TYR A 41 -7.45 -10.69 5.17
CA TYR A 41 -6.42 -9.68 4.99
C TYR A 41 -5.23 -9.87 5.94
N ALA A 42 -4.11 -9.23 5.60
CA ALA A 42 -2.99 -9.01 6.51
C ALA A 42 -2.43 -7.59 6.32
N VAL A 43 -1.81 -7.04 7.37
CA VAL A 43 -1.18 -5.71 7.34
C VAL A 43 0.21 -5.83 7.95
N HIS A 44 1.24 -5.42 7.20
CA HIS A 44 2.63 -5.49 7.62
C HIS A 44 3.42 -4.26 7.17
N ALA A 45 4.56 -4.02 7.81
CA ALA A 45 5.53 -3.07 7.28
C ALA A 45 5.93 -3.48 5.85
N GLY A 46 5.79 -2.55 4.91
CA GLY A 46 6.14 -2.71 3.49
C GLY A 46 7.59 -2.39 3.18
N GLY A 47 8.39 -2.08 4.20
CA GLY A 47 9.76 -1.61 4.06
C GLY A 47 9.83 -0.17 3.52
N ARG A 48 11.02 0.21 3.03
CA ARG A 48 11.27 1.54 2.43
C ARG A 48 11.29 1.49 0.92
N HIS A 49 11.01 2.62 0.26
CA HIS A 49 11.18 2.76 -1.20
C HIS A 49 11.78 4.10 -1.58
N PRO A 50 12.37 4.20 -2.78
CA PRO A 50 12.80 5.48 -3.32
C PRO A 50 11.57 6.32 -3.64
N GLY A 51 11.29 7.30 -2.78
CA GLY A 51 10.31 8.35 -3.00
C GLY A 51 10.90 9.55 -3.75
N ARG A 52 10.20 10.68 -3.72
CA ARG A 52 10.53 11.90 -4.48
C ARG A 52 11.85 12.54 -4.06
N ASP A 53 12.05 12.69 -2.76
CA ASP A 53 13.22 13.39 -2.21
C ASP A 53 14.07 12.50 -1.28
N MET A 54 13.48 11.44 -0.72
CA MET A 54 14.10 10.54 0.27
C MET A 54 13.52 9.12 0.22
N LEU A 55 14.08 8.22 1.04
CA LEU A 55 13.49 6.90 1.30
C LEU A 55 12.21 7.07 2.12
N GLU A 56 11.09 6.57 1.59
CA GLU A 56 9.78 6.65 2.26
C GLU A 56 9.41 5.30 2.86
N ASP A 57 8.87 5.31 4.07
CA ASP A 57 8.32 4.11 4.70
C ASP A 57 6.98 3.75 4.03
N ARG A 58 6.69 2.44 3.97
CA ARG A 58 5.48 1.90 3.35
C ARG A 58 4.76 0.94 4.27
N LEU A 59 3.44 0.90 4.13
CA LEU A 59 2.59 -0.12 4.71
C LEU A 59 2.13 -1.07 3.60
N ALA A 60 2.27 -2.38 3.80
CA ALA A 60 1.73 -3.39 2.90
C ALA A 60 0.38 -3.87 3.42
N VAL A 61 -0.67 -3.72 2.60
CA VAL A 61 -1.98 -4.31 2.86
C VAL A 61 -2.19 -5.45 1.90
N TYR A 62 -2.40 -6.64 2.46
CA TYR A 62 -2.61 -7.90 1.75
C TYR A 62 -4.08 -8.25 1.77
N THR A 63 -4.62 -8.68 0.63
CA THR A 63 -6.01 -9.14 0.48
C THR A 63 -6.07 -10.36 -0.42
N ARG A 64 -7.12 -11.17 -0.29
CA ARG A 64 -7.31 -12.32 -1.17
C ARG A 64 -7.75 -11.96 -2.59
N HIS A 65 -8.48 -10.86 -2.73
CA HIS A 65 -9.12 -10.48 -3.99
C HIS A 65 -8.93 -8.99 -4.31
N PRO A 66 -8.64 -8.61 -5.58
CA PRO A 66 -8.38 -7.22 -5.94
C PRO A 66 -9.49 -6.24 -5.57
N ARG A 67 -10.73 -6.71 -5.61
CA ARG A 67 -11.92 -5.94 -5.20
C ARG A 67 -11.79 -5.34 -3.79
N ALA A 68 -11.19 -6.04 -2.84
CA ALA A 68 -11.01 -5.53 -1.48
C ALA A 68 -9.99 -4.37 -1.44
N ALA A 69 -8.90 -4.49 -2.20
CA ALA A 69 -7.92 -3.43 -2.32
C ALA A 69 -8.48 -2.16 -2.99
N VAL A 70 -9.30 -2.31 -4.04
CA VAL A 70 -9.99 -1.18 -4.68
C VAL A 70 -10.96 -0.52 -3.71
N ALA A 71 -11.83 -1.30 -3.07
CA ALA A 71 -12.82 -0.77 -2.12
C ALA A 71 -12.17 -0.07 -0.93
N LEU A 72 -10.99 -0.52 -0.48
CA LEU A 72 -10.21 0.15 0.58
C LEU A 72 -9.81 1.56 0.17
N LEU A 73 -9.24 1.71 -1.04
CA LEU A 73 -8.78 3.01 -1.56
C LEU A 73 -9.95 3.97 -1.81
N GLU A 74 -11.09 3.45 -2.26
CA GLU A 74 -12.32 4.25 -2.42
C GLU A 74 -12.88 4.72 -1.07
N ALA A 75 -12.80 3.88 -0.03
CA ALA A 75 -13.36 4.19 1.28
C ALA A 75 -12.46 5.09 2.13
N LEU A 76 -11.15 5.06 1.89
CA LEU A 76 -10.15 5.85 2.61
C LEU A 76 -9.32 6.63 1.59
N PRO A 77 -9.89 7.68 0.97
CA PRO A 77 -9.24 8.44 -0.11
C PRO A 77 -7.99 9.21 0.35
N ASP A 78 -7.83 9.40 1.67
CA ASP A 78 -6.67 10.07 2.26
C ASP A 78 -5.45 9.12 2.42
N LEU A 79 -5.53 7.90 1.90
CA LEU A 79 -4.42 6.94 1.83
C LEU A 79 -3.78 6.97 0.46
N ASP A 80 -2.52 7.42 0.42
CA ASP A 80 -1.77 7.48 -0.83
C ASP A 80 -1.16 6.12 -1.18
N LEU A 81 -1.28 5.74 -2.45
CA LEU A 81 -0.53 4.62 -2.99
C LEU A 81 0.95 4.98 -3.09
N SER A 82 1.78 3.99 -2.77
CA SER A 82 3.21 4.03 -3.02
C SER A 82 3.52 3.47 -4.42
N ASP A 83 2.90 4.05 -5.45
CA ASP A 83 3.00 3.63 -6.85
C ASP A 83 3.90 4.55 -7.71
N GLY A 84 4.39 5.64 -7.13
CA GLY A 84 5.41 6.50 -7.71
C GLY A 84 6.83 6.02 -7.41
N THR A 85 7.64 5.90 -8.45
CA THR A 85 9.09 5.77 -8.34
C THR A 85 9.73 6.87 -9.17
N GLU A 86 10.64 7.65 -8.59
CA GLU A 86 11.48 8.60 -9.33
C GLU A 86 12.86 8.03 -9.64
N SER A 87 13.02 6.71 -9.48
CA SER A 87 14.29 6.06 -9.74
C SER A 87 14.68 6.25 -11.21
N VAL A 88 15.79 6.95 -11.44
CA VAL A 88 16.33 7.20 -12.79
C VAL A 88 16.75 5.93 -13.53
N VAL A 89 16.92 4.82 -12.81
CA VAL A 89 17.19 3.49 -13.36
C VAL A 89 15.92 2.68 -13.62
N TYR A 90 14.74 3.18 -13.23
CA TYR A 90 13.46 2.56 -13.55
C TYR A 90 13.08 2.85 -15.01
N SER A 91 13.08 1.78 -15.81
CA SER A 91 12.63 1.79 -17.19
C SER A 91 11.36 0.96 -17.32
N SER A 92 10.24 1.62 -17.63
CA SER A 92 9.01 0.97 -18.10
C SER A 92 8.79 1.34 -19.57
N PRO A 93 8.39 0.40 -20.44
CA PRO A 93 8.25 0.64 -21.89
C PRO A 93 7.38 1.85 -22.26
N TYR A 94 6.47 2.26 -21.37
CA TYR A 94 5.51 3.35 -21.60
C TYR A 94 5.63 4.50 -20.58
N LEU A 95 6.52 4.39 -19.58
CA LEU A 95 6.71 5.37 -18.50
C LEU A 95 8.18 5.38 -18.05
N PRO A 96 9.09 6.01 -18.83
CA PRO A 96 10.44 6.25 -18.35
C PRO A 96 10.35 7.11 -17.08
N PHE A 97 10.98 6.64 -15.99
CA PHE A 97 10.98 7.29 -14.67
C PHE A 97 9.65 7.23 -13.88
N GLY A 98 8.75 6.29 -14.18
CA GLY A 98 7.58 5.99 -13.33
C GLY A 98 6.39 6.97 -13.45
N ARG A 99 5.44 6.89 -12.51
CA ARG A 99 4.33 7.86 -12.35
C ARG A 99 4.65 8.83 -11.21
N ARG A 100 4.34 10.12 -11.40
CA ARG A 100 4.33 11.10 -10.30
C ARG A 100 3.03 10.92 -9.53
N GLY A 101 3.13 10.54 -8.26
CA GLY A 101 2.04 10.64 -7.29
C GLY A 101 1.83 12.07 -6.85
#